data_AF-A0A0K2SPJ4-F1
#
_entry.id   AF-A0A0K2SPJ4-F1
#
_cell.length_a   1.000
_cell.length_b   1.000
_cell.length_c   1.000
_cell.angle_alpha   90.00
_cell.angle_beta   90.00
_cell.angle_gamma   90.00
#
_symmetry.space_group_name_H-M   'P 1'
#
loop_
_entity.id
_entity.type
_entity.pdbx_description
1 polymer ?
#
loop_
_entity_poly.entity_id
_entity_poly.type
_entity_poly.pdbx_seq_one_letter_code
_entity_poly.pdbx_strand_id
1 'polypeptide(L)'
;MVLMGVILAATAWITGYRAAAWGIVGGTPVGLVNYALTMTLVRQGSRGPSGAFQRSLAWRLPLRFVLAVTGLLLGYWVGVETMIGVVVGETLEVLLYILGAAGIAARALLGRLRSGHV
;
A
#
# COMPACT_ATOMS: atom_id res chain seq x y z
N MET A 1 -7.88 0.17 -0.30
CA MET A 1 -6.82 0.07 -1.32
C MET A 1 -7.45 0.03 -2.72
N VAL A 2 -7.99 -1.10 -3.16
CA VAL A 2 -8.57 -1.24 -4.52
C VAL A 2 -9.66 -0.21 -4.83
N LEU A 3 -10.65 -0.03 -3.94
CA LEU A 3 -11.73 0.93 -4.16
C LEU A 3 -11.22 2.37 -4.34
N MET A 4 -10.22 2.77 -3.55
CA MET A 4 -9.64 4.11 -3.62
C MET A 4 -8.82 4.30 -4.91
N GLY A 5 -8.07 3.28 -5.33
CA GLY A 5 -7.36 3.28 -6.60
C GLY A 5 -8.30 3.36 -7.81
N VAL A 6 -9.43 2.65 -7.77
CA VAL A 6 -10.48 2.72 -8.80
C VAL A 6 -11.09 4.12 -8.88
N ILE A 7 -11.42 4.74 -7.73
CA ILE A 7 -11.95 6.11 -7.69
C ILE A 7 -10.93 7.08 -8.29
N LEU A 8 -9.65 6.97 -7.90
CA LEU A 8 -8.60 7.86 -8.40
C LEU A 8 -8.34 7.69 -9.90
N ALA A 9 -8.30 6.44 -10.39
CA ALA A 9 -8.19 6.14 -11.81
C ALA A 9 -9.40 6.69 -12.60
N ALA A 10 -10.62 6.53 -12.09
CA ALA A 10 -11.82 7.07 -12.71
C ALA A 10 -11.79 8.61 -12.76
N THR A 11 -11.36 9.28 -11.69
CA THR A 11 -11.22 10.74 -11.69
C THR A 11 -10.17 11.22 -12.68
N ALA A 12 -9.01 10.55 -12.76
CA ALA A 12 -7.97 10.86 -13.75
C ALA A 12 -8.47 10.66 -15.19
N TRP A 13 -9.27 9.61 -15.42
CA TRP A 13 -9.86 9.35 -16.72
C TRP A 13 -10.86 10.43 -17.14
N ILE A 14 -11.77 10.82 -16.24
CA ILE A 14 -12.82 11.82 -16.49
C ILE A 14 -12.21 13.21 -16.72
N THR A 15 -11.12 13.55 -16.02
CA THR A 15 -10.42 14.83 -16.15
C THR A 15 -9.49 14.92 -17.36
N GLY A 16 -9.41 13.87 -18.18
CA GLY A 16 -8.66 13.85 -19.44
C GLY A 16 -7.27 13.20 -19.36
N TYR A 17 -6.79 12.84 -18.16
CA TYR A 17 -5.49 12.21 -17.94
C TYR A 17 -5.55 10.68 -18.11
N ARG A 18 -5.87 10.23 -19.31
CA ARG A 18 -6.06 8.79 -19.61
C ARG A 18 -4.80 7.95 -19.38
N ALA A 19 -3.63 8.48 -19.75
CA ALA A 19 -2.35 7.78 -19.54
C ALA A 19 -2.01 7.62 -18.05
N ALA A 20 -2.32 8.62 -17.23
CA ALA A 20 -2.16 8.54 -15.78
C ALA A 20 -3.15 7.55 -15.14
N ALA A 21 -4.39 7.50 -15.61
CA ALA A 21 -5.36 6.50 -15.16
C ALA A 21 -4.87 5.07 -15.43
N TRP A 22 -4.29 4.81 -16.61
CA TRP A 22 -3.63 3.54 -16.90
C TRP A 22 -2.44 3.26 -15.98
N GLY A 23 -1.65 4.28 -15.63
CA GLY A 23 -0.58 4.16 -14.64
C GLY A 23 -1.10 3.73 -13.27
N ILE A 24 -2.19 4.33 -12.80
CA ILE A 24 -2.82 3.97 -11.51
C ILE A 24 -3.32 2.51 -11.55
N VAL A 25 -4.00 2.11 -12.63
CA VAL A 25 -4.47 0.73 -12.81
C VAL A 25 -3.30 -0.24 -12.89
N GLY A 26 -2.24 0.10 -13.62
CA GLY A 26 -1.02 -0.69 -13.76
C GLY A 26 -0.22 -0.84 -12.46
N GLY A 27 -0.27 0.15 -11.56
CA GLY A 27 0.29 0.06 -10.21
C GLY A 27 -0.56 -0.75 -9.22
N THR A 28 -1.84 -0.99 -9.54
CA THR A 28 -2.77 -1.70 -8.63
C THR A 28 -2.35 -3.16 -8.33
N PRO A 29 -1.85 -3.95 -9.30
CA PRO A 29 -1.28 -5.27 -9.02
C PRO A 29 -0.11 -5.24 -8.02
N VAL A 30 0.77 -4.24 -8.11
CA VAL A 30 1.87 -4.07 -7.14
C VAL A 30 1.30 -3.85 -5.75
N GLY A 31 0.31 -2.97 -5.62
CA GLY A 31 -0.37 -2.73 -4.34
C GLY A 31 -1.15 -3.93 -3.80
N LEU A 32 -1.71 -4.78 -4.66
CA LEU A 32 -2.35 -6.03 -4.23
C LEU A 32 -1.35 -7.03 -3.67
N VAL A 33 -0.22 -7.23 -4.35
CA VAL A 33 0.86 -8.10 -3.87
C VAL A 33 1.38 -7.57 -2.54
N ASN A 34 1.60 -6.27 -2.47
CA ASN A 34 2.07 -5.58 -1.29
C ASN A 34 1.10 -5.71 -0.09
N TYR A 35 -0.21 -5.57 -0.35
CA TYR A 35 -1.25 -5.80 0.65
C TYR A 35 -1.29 -7.25 1.14
N ALA A 36 -1.19 -8.23 0.24
CA ALA A 36 -1.12 -9.64 0.60
C ALA A 36 0.09 -9.95 1.49
N LEU A 37 1.25 -9.35 1.17
CA LEU A 37 2.46 -9.45 1.98
C LEU A 37 2.30 -8.75 3.34
N THR A 38 1.56 -7.65 3.43
CA THR A 38 1.38 -6.95 4.71
C THR A 38 0.37 -7.66 5.60
N MET A 39 -0.73 -8.18 5.04
CA MET A 39 -1.78 -8.88 5.79
C MET A 39 -1.27 -10.16 6.46
N THR A 40 -0.35 -10.87 5.80
CA THR A 40 0.28 -12.07 6.35
C THR A 40 1.23 -11.75 7.51
N LEU A 41 1.89 -10.59 7.51
CA LEU A 41 2.70 -10.09 8.63
C LEU A 41 1.84 -9.75 9.85
N VAL A 42 0.71 -9.06 9.65
CA VAL A 42 -0.22 -8.72 10.75
C VAL A 42 -0.74 -9.98 11.45
N ARG A 43 -1.06 -11.03 10.68
CA ARG A 43 -1.49 -12.33 11.22
C ARG A 43 -0.38 -13.11 11.94
N GLN A 44 0.88 -12.96 11.53
CA GLN A 44 2.03 -13.62 12.16
C GLN A 44 2.51 -12.89 13.41
N GLY A 45 2.54 -11.55 13.39
CA GLY A 45 2.93 -10.73 14.54
C GLY A 45 1.99 -10.85 15.74
N SER A 46 0.76 -11.35 15.53
CA SER A 46 -0.21 -11.62 16.59
C SER A 46 -0.15 -13.05 17.16
N ARG A 47 0.72 -13.95 16.62
CA ARG A 47 0.70 -15.38 16.96
C ARG A 47 2.05 -16.02 17.36
N GLY A 48 3.19 -15.35 17.32
CA GLY A 48 4.47 -16.04 17.59
C GLY A 48 5.69 -15.16 17.88
N PRO A 49 6.81 -15.77 18.33
CA PRO A 49 8.01 -15.09 18.81
C PRO A 49 8.62 -14.15 17.77
N SER A 50 9.08 -12.99 18.24
CA SER A 50 9.53 -11.82 17.49
C SER A 50 10.53 -12.07 16.34
N GLY A 51 11.31 -13.16 16.39
CA GLY A 51 12.31 -13.51 15.37
C GLY A 51 11.73 -13.93 14.01
N ALA A 52 10.59 -14.64 13.98
CA ALA A 52 9.96 -15.05 12.72
C ALA A 52 9.34 -13.86 11.98
N PHE A 53 8.80 -12.90 12.73
CA PHE A 53 8.28 -11.64 12.21
C PHE A 53 9.40 -10.77 11.60
N GLN A 54 10.54 -10.63 12.29
CA GLN A 54 11.68 -9.85 11.77
C GLN A 54 12.27 -10.44 10.49
N ARG A 55 12.45 -11.77 10.41
CA ARG A 55 12.89 -12.43 9.15
C ARG A 55 11.89 -12.24 8.02
N SER A 56 10.60 -12.35 8.31
CA SER A 56 9.53 -12.13 7.34
C SER A 56 9.51 -10.70 6.81
N LEU A 57 9.79 -9.72 7.68
CA LEU A 57 9.89 -8.30 7.31
C LEU A 57 11.11 -8.01 6.41
N ALA A 58 12.25 -8.63 6.72
CA ALA A 58 13.54 -8.35 6.07
C ALA A 58 13.54 -8.62 4.56
N TRP A 59 12.84 -9.66 4.07
CA TRP A 59 12.79 -9.95 2.62
C TRP A 59 11.63 -9.24 1.89
N ARG A 60 10.59 -8.81 2.61
CA ARG A 60 9.41 -8.17 2.00
C ARG A 60 9.63 -6.70 1.66
N LEU A 61 10.38 -5.97 2.48
CA LEU A 61 10.77 -4.59 2.20
C LEU A 61 11.52 -4.43 0.87
N PRO A 62 12.60 -5.20 0.59
CA PRO A 62 13.28 -5.11 -0.70
C PRO A 62 12.37 -5.59 -1.85
N LEU A 63 11.51 -6.58 -1.64
CA LEU A 63 10.56 -7.00 -2.67
C LEU A 63 9.57 -5.89 -3.04
N ARG A 64 9.01 -5.17 -2.05
CA ARG A 64 8.16 -4.00 -2.30
C ARG A 64 8.89 -2.93 -3.10
N PHE A 65 10.14 -2.66 -2.73
CA PHE A 65 10.96 -1.70 -3.45
C PHE A 65 11.20 -2.11 -4.90
N VAL A 66 11.55 -3.37 -5.13
CA VAL A 66 11.74 -3.91 -6.50
C VAL A 66 10.45 -3.82 -7.31
N LEU A 67 9.30 -4.16 -6.73
CA LEU A 67 8.01 -4.05 -7.42
C LEU A 67 7.65 -2.60 -7.75
N ALA A 68 7.86 -1.67 -6.83
CA ALA A 68 7.61 -0.25 -7.05
C ALA A 68 8.53 0.32 -8.15
N VAL A 69 9.83 0.00 -8.10
CA VAL A 69 10.79 0.38 -9.14
C VAL A 69 10.42 -0.22 -10.49
N THR A 70 9.99 -1.48 -10.52
CA THR A 70 9.57 -2.15 -11.76
C THR A 70 8.32 -1.48 -12.33
N GLY A 71 7.32 -1.16 -11.51
CA GLY A 71 6.12 -0.43 -11.94
C GLY A 71 6.46 0.95 -12.49
N LEU A 72 7.38 1.67 -11.83
CA LEU A 72 7.89 2.96 -12.28
C LEU A 72 8.60 2.87 -13.64
N LEU A 73 9.48 1.89 -13.80
CA LEU A 73 10.20 1.67 -15.06
C LEU A 73 9.25 1.32 -16.20
N LEU A 74 8.28 0.43 -15.96
CA LEU A 74 7.25 0.09 -16.94
C LEU A 74 6.39 1.30 -17.30
N GLY A 75 5.97 2.08 -16.30
CA GLY A 75 5.23 3.33 -16.50
C GLY A 75 6.02 4.33 -17.33
N TYR A 76 7.29 4.53 -17.01
CA TYR A 76 8.20 5.41 -17.77
C TYR A 76 8.36 4.96 -19.22
N TRP A 77 8.43 3.66 -19.47
CA TRP A 77 8.56 3.09 -20.81
C TRP A 77 7.33 3.36 -21.70
N VAL A 78 6.14 3.43 -21.10
CA VAL A 78 4.90 3.81 -21.79
C VAL A 78 4.81 5.33 -21.96
N GLY A 79 5.19 6.10 -20.94
CA GLY A 79 5.26 7.55 -20.99
C GLY A 79 5.30 8.21 -19.61
N VAL A 80 5.77 9.47 -19.57
CA VAL A 80 5.93 10.23 -18.32
C VAL A 80 4.60 10.39 -17.57
N GLU A 81 3.49 10.56 -18.27
CA GLU A 81 2.16 10.67 -17.67
C GLU A 81 1.73 9.37 -16.97
N THR A 82 2.03 8.22 -17.57
CA THR A 82 1.78 6.90 -16.99
C THR A 82 2.65 6.67 -15.76
N MET A 83 3.93 7.05 -15.82
CA MET A 83 4.82 7.02 -14.66
C MET A 83 4.28 7.84 -13.48
N ILE A 84 3.78 9.05 -13.75
CA ILE A 84 3.14 9.90 -12.71
C ILE A 84 1.93 9.17 -12.11
N GLY A 85 1.10 8.55 -12.95
CA GLY A 85 -0.03 7.73 -12.49
C GLY A 85 0.40 6.59 -11.55
N VAL A 86 1.48 5.88 -11.89
CA VAL A 86 2.05 4.83 -11.03
C VAL A 86 2.52 5.42 -9.69
N VAL A 87 3.26 6.52 -9.70
CA VAL A 87 3.72 7.21 -8.47
C VAL A 87 2.55 7.57 -7.57
N VAL A 88 1.48 8.13 -8.13
CA VAL A 88 0.29 8.50 -7.38
C VAL A 88 -0.38 7.27 -6.77
N GLY A 89 -0.49 6.17 -7.52
CA GLY A 89 -1.03 4.90 -7.02
C GLY A 89 -0.23 4.34 -5.84
N GLU A 90 1.10 4.28 -5.98
CA GLU A 90 2.02 3.83 -4.92
C GLU A 90 1.97 4.74 -3.69
N THR A 91 1.91 6.06 -3.89
CA THR A 91 1.83 7.04 -2.79
C THR A 91 0.52 6.88 -2.01
N LEU A 92 -0.60 6.71 -2.71
CA LEU A 92 -1.90 6.44 -2.08
C LEU A 92 -1.87 5.17 -1.25
N GLU A 93 -1.16 4.14 -1.71
CA GLU A 93 -0.96 2.91 -0.94
C GLU A 93 -0.23 3.15 0.37
N VAL A 94 0.89 3.87 0.33
CA VAL A 94 1.66 4.21 1.53
C VAL A 94 0.81 5.00 2.52
N LEU A 95 0.06 5.99 2.04
CA LEU A 95 -0.85 6.78 2.87
C LEU A 95 -1.92 5.91 3.53
N LEU A 96 -2.51 4.98 2.80
CA LEU A 96 -3.53 4.07 3.35
C LEU A 96 -2.95 3.11 4.39
N TYR A 97 -1.70 2.66 4.25
CA TYR A 97 -1.04 1.89 5.31
C TYR A 97 -0.80 2.72 6.56
N ILE A 98 -0.30 3.95 6.42
CA ILE A 98 -0.05 4.84 7.55
C ILE A 98 -1.37 5.11 8.29
N LEU A 99 -2.44 5.41 7.56
CA LEU A 99 -3.77 5.65 8.14
C LEU A 99 -4.29 4.40 8.86
N GLY A 100 -4.13 3.22 8.25
CA GLY A 100 -4.50 1.94 8.86
C GLY A 100 -3.74 1.66 10.15
N ALA A 101 -2.42 1.86 10.15
CA ALA A 101 -1.57 1.70 11.32
C ALA A 101 -1.93 2.69 12.43
N ALA A 102 -2.17 3.96 12.10
CA ALA A 102 -2.63 4.98 13.03
C ALA A 102 -3.98 4.60 13.66
N GLY A 103 -4.92 4.08 12.87
CA GLY A 103 -6.22 3.60 13.36
C GLY A 103 -6.10 2.42 14.34
N ILE A 104 -5.18 1.49 14.09
CA ILE A 104 -4.90 0.37 15.01
C ILE A 104 -4.28 0.90 16.31
N ALA A 105 -3.31 1.82 16.22
CA ALA A 105 -2.67 2.42 17.39
C ALA A 105 -3.68 3.21 18.25
N ALA A 106 -4.55 4.01 17.62
CA ALA A 106 -5.60 4.76 18.31
C ALA A 106 -6.57 3.83 19.04
N ARG A 107 -7.00 2.72 18.41
CA ARG A 107 -7.87 1.72 19.05
C ARG A 107 -7.19 1.02 20.22
N ALA A 108 -5.91 0.68 20.08
CA ALA A 108 -5.14 0.06 21.17
C ALA A 108 -5.01 1.01 22.37
N LEU A 109 -4.78 2.31 22.11
CA LEU A 109 -4.71 3.34 23.15
C LEU A 109 -6.06 3.53 23.86
N LEU A 110 -7.15 3.66 23.09
CA LEU A 110 -8.52 3.77 23.64
C LEU A 110 -8.92 2.55 24.46
N GLY A 111 -8.54 1.34 24.01
CA GLY A 111 -8.76 0.10 24.77
C GLY A 111 -8.04 0.10 26.12
N ARG A 112 -6.78 0.57 26.17
CA ARG A 112 -6.03 0.70 27.43
C ARG A 112 -6.68 1.69 28.39
N LEU A 113 -7.14 2.84 27.88
CA LEU A 113 -7.85 3.85 28.71
C LEU A 113 -9.14 3.29 29.30
N ARG A 114 -9.90 2.50 28.54
CA ARG A 114 -11.15 1.86 29.01
C ARG A 114 -10.91 0.74 30.03
N SER A 115 -9.73 0.11 30.00
CA SER A 115 -9.37 -1.01 30.90
C SER A 115 -8.80 -0.53 32.24
N GLY A 116 -8.31 0.71 32.33
CA GLY A 116 -7.75 1.30 33.56
C GLY A 116 -8.78 1.95 34.50
N HIS A 117 -10.08 1.72 34.26
CA HIS A 117 -11.18 2.18 35.11
C HIS A 117 -11.99 1.02 35.73
N VAL A 118 -11.35 -0.14 35.88
CA VAL A 118 -11.86 -1.27 36.68
C VAL A 118 -10.91 -1.52 37.83
#